data_AF-A0A2H0DZ07-F1
#
_entry.id   AF-A0A2H0DZ07-F1
#
_cell.length_a   1.000
_cell.length_b   1.000
_cell.length_c   1.000
_cell.angle_alpha   90.00
_cell.angle_beta   90.00
_cell.angle_gamma   90.00
#
_symmetry.space_group_name_H-M   'P 1'
#
loop_
_entity.id
_entity.type
_entity.pdbx_description
1 polymer ?
#
loop_
_entity_poly.entity_id
_entity_poly.type
_entity_poly.pdbx_seq_one_letter_code
_entity_poly.pdbx_strand_id
1 'polypeptide(L)'
;MHLHTTPRGGVRMLQSIKNLFSRAAVNVLGSRVQKILPELRVLKQDIASAMSMRDPLSGLVAFFNAVSSWHDDRKLDLANYGDESPLAKKLSRLSSLISQSGRHEFGMNRTKPGQVVTDDDVWLGNIDGLFTKTISFWRTRKGEPKGLGIRPAYEVVCDQARWFLQNGTLIIDAIDDLERSVANCN
;
A
#
# COMPACT_ATOMS: atom_id res chain seq x y z
N MET A 1 -4.57 -12.84 66.06
CA MET A 1 -3.45 -13.02 65.09
C MET A 1 -4.06 -13.21 63.71
N HIS A 2 -3.91 -12.23 62.82
CA HIS A 2 -4.25 -12.37 61.40
C HIS A 2 -2.97 -12.19 60.60
N LEU A 3 -2.55 -13.26 59.92
CA LEU A 3 -1.43 -13.26 58.98
C LEU A 3 -1.93 -12.68 57.66
N HIS A 4 -1.56 -11.44 57.37
CA HIS A 4 -1.70 -10.85 56.05
C HIS A 4 -0.67 -11.48 55.10
N THR A 5 -1.11 -12.44 54.28
CA THR A 5 -0.37 -12.85 53.08
C THR A 5 -0.45 -11.72 52.06
N THR A 6 0.68 -11.05 51.79
CA THR A 6 0.72 -9.93 50.84
C THR A 6 0.77 -10.44 49.39
N PRO A 7 -0.09 -9.95 48.48
CA PRO A 7 -0.19 -10.43 47.08
C PRO A 7 0.89 -9.86 46.14
N ARG A 8 2.03 -9.39 46.67
CA ARG A 8 3.03 -8.62 45.90
C ARG A 8 3.92 -9.47 44.98
N GLY A 9 4.02 -10.79 45.21
CA GLY A 9 4.83 -11.70 44.39
C GLY A 9 4.19 -12.03 43.02
N GLY A 10 2.87 -12.23 42.99
CA GLY A 10 2.14 -12.62 41.77
C GLY A 10 2.11 -11.53 40.70
N VAL A 11 2.01 -10.25 41.09
CA VAL A 11 1.96 -9.12 40.16
C VAL A 11 3.29 -8.92 39.43
N ARG A 12 4.43 -9.07 40.13
CA ARG A 12 5.76 -8.97 39.49
C ARG A 12 6.03 -10.13 38.53
N MET A 13 5.61 -11.34 38.86
CA MET A 13 5.77 -12.51 38.00
C MET A 13 4.93 -12.38 36.72
N LEU A 14 3.67 -11.95 36.84
CA LEU A 14 2.79 -11.70 35.69
C LEU A 14 3.31 -10.58 34.78
N GLN A 15 3.90 -9.52 35.34
CA GLN A 15 4.49 -8.45 34.54
C GLN A 15 5.74 -8.93 33.78
N SER A 16 6.60 -9.71 34.42
CA SER A 16 7.78 -10.30 33.75
C SER A 16 7.38 -11.24 32.62
N ILE A 17 6.35 -12.06 32.83
CA ILE A 17 5.80 -12.97 31.81
C ILE A 17 5.23 -12.17 30.62
N LYS A 18 4.43 -11.13 30.88
CA LYS A 18 3.90 -10.24 29.82
C LYS A 18 5.02 -9.58 29.01
N ASN A 19 6.06 -9.08 29.68
CA ASN A 19 7.20 -8.46 29.00
C ASN A 19 7.98 -9.46 28.13
N LEU A 20 8.09 -10.71 28.58
CA LEU A 20 8.82 -11.76 27.86
C LEU A 20 8.04 -12.22 26.61
N PHE A 21 6.73 -12.40 26.72
CA PHE A 21 5.86 -12.68 25.57
C PHE A 21 5.83 -11.52 24.57
N SER A 22 5.77 -10.28 25.03
CA SER A 22 5.80 -9.10 24.15
C SER A 22 7.12 -9.01 23.36
N ARG A 23 8.27 -9.28 23.99
CA ARG A 23 9.57 -9.32 23.29
C ARG A 23 9.64 -10.46 22.28
N ALA A 24 9.14 -11.64 22.62
CA ALA A 24 9.12 -12.78 21.69
C ALA A 24 8.24 -12.49 20.46
N ALA A 25 7.07 -11.87 20.66
CA ALA A 25 6.18 -11.47 19.57
C ALA A 25 6.83 -10.45 18.62
N VAL A 26 7.50 -9.42 19.17
CA VAL A 26 8.24 -8.42 18.38
C VAL A 26 9.37 -9.06 17.58
N ASN A 27 10.13 -9.99 18.17
CA ASN A 27 11.21 -10.69 17.48
C ASN A 27 10.70 -11.58 16.34
N VAL A 28 9.59 -12.29 16.55
CA VAL A 28 8.96 -13.11 15.50
C VAL A 28 8.49 -12.22 14.36
N LEU A 29 7.79 -11.12 14.66
CA LEU A 29 7.34 -10.17 13.64
C LEU A 29 8.52 -9.55 12.89
N GLY A 30 9.56 -9.09 13.60
CA GLY A 30 10.79 -8.55 13.02
C GLY A 30 11.45 -9.52 12.05
N SER A 31 11.58 -10.80 12.43
CA SER A 31 12.16 -11.82 11.57
C SER A 31 11.34 -12.08 10.30
N ARG A 32 10.01 -11.96 10.37
CA ARG A 32 9.12 -12.14 9.21
C ARG A 32 9.18 -10.93 8.28
N VAL A 33 9.18 -9.71 8.83
CA VAL A 33 9.38 -8.49 8.04
C VAL A 33 10.75 -8.51 7.35
N GLN A 34 11.80 -8.96 8.04
CA GLN A 34 13.14 -9.10 7.47
C GLN A 34 13.17 -10.03 6.25
N LYS A 35 12.36 -11.10 6.23
CA LYS A 35 12.27 -12.03 5.10
C LYS A 35 11.60 -11.42 3.87
N ILE A 36 10.59 -10.57 4.05
CA ILE A 36 9.86 -9.93 2.94
C ILE A 36 10.49 -8.60 2.50
N LEU A 37 11.47 -8.08 3.26
CA LEU A 37 12.14 -6.81 2.98
C LEU A 37 12.73 -6.70 1.56
N PRO A 38 13.39 -7.74 1.00
CA PRO A 38 13.88 -7.69 -0.38
C PRO A 38 12.75 -7.51 -1.40
N GLU A 39 11.63 -8.19 -1.21
CA GLU A 39 10.45 -8.04 -2.08
C GLU A 39 9.84 -6.63 -1.94
N LEU A 40 9.77 -6.09 -0.72
CA LEU A 40 9.30 -4.71 -0.49
C LEU A 40 10.18 -3.67 -1.18
N ARG A 41 11.50 -3.90 -1.26
CA ARG A 41 12.42 -3.03 -2.01
C ARG A 41 12.13 -3.06 -3.51
N VAL A 42 11.82 -4.23 -4.05
CA VAL A 42 11.41 -4.36 -5.46
C VAL A 42 10.11 -3.59 -5.69
N LEU A 43 9.10 -3.77 -4.83
CA LEU A 43 7.86 -2.99 -4.90
C LEU A 43 8.12 -1.48 -4.89
N LYS A 44 9.00 -1.01 -3.99
CA LYS A 44 9.40 0.39 -3.90
C LYS A 44 9.99 0.90 -5.21
N GLN A 45 10.88 0.13 -5.82
CA GLN A 45 11.52 0.45 -7.10
C GLN A 45 10.51 0.46 -8.26
N ASP A 46 9.59 -0.50 -8.29
CA ASP A 46 8.56 -0.60 -9.33
C ASP A 46 7.60 0.59 -9.25
N ILE A 47 7.15 0.96 -8.05
CA ILE A 47 6.31 2.15 -7.83
C ILE A 47 7.05 3.42 -8.23
N ALA A 48 8.31 3.59 -7.81
CA ALA A 48 9.11 4.76 -8.18
C ALA A 48 9.31 4.85 -9.70
N SER A 49 9.56 3.72 -10.37
CA SER A 49 9.69 3.64 -11.82
C SER A 49 8.40 4.06 -12.52
N ALA A 50 7.26 3.51 -12.08
CA ALA A 50 5.94 3.87 -12.59
C ALA A 50 5.63 5.37 -12.45
N MET A 51 5.95 5.97 -11.31
CA MET A 51 5.76 7.41 -11.06
C MET A 51 6.66 8.30 -11.93
N SER A 52 7.83 7.80 -12.34
CA SER A 52 8.78 8.53 -13.19
C SER A 52 8.47 8.44 -14.69
N MET A 53 7.48 7.65 -15.09
CA MET A 53 7.15 7.46 -16.51
C MET A 53 6.64 8.76 -17.14
N ARG A 54 7.14 9.07 -18.34
CA ARG A 54 6.75 10.26 -19.11
C ARG A 54 5.26 10.28 -19.46
N ASP A 55 4.70 9.12 -19.77
CA ASP A 55 3.27 8.94 -20.02
C ASP A 55 2.56 8.49 -18.75
N PRO A 56 1.76 9.37 -18.10
CA PRO A 56 1.18 9.07 -16.80
C PRO A 56 0.13 7.95 -16.85
N LEU A 57 -0.53 7.73 -18.00
CA LEU A 57 -1.46 6.62 -18.16
C LEU A 57 -0.73 5.27 -18.14
N SER A 58 0.40 5.17 -18.84
CA SER A 58 1.29 4.00 -18.75
C SER A 58 1.88 3.82 -17.35
N GLY A 59 2.27 4.92 -16.70
CA GLY A 59 2.69 4.92 -15.30
C GLY A 59 1.62 4.34 -14.37
N LEU A 60 0.36 4.71 -14.57
CA LEU A 60 -0.74 4.23 -13.75
C LEU A 60 -0.97 2.71 -13.90
N VAL A 61 -0.87 2.17 -15.12
CA VAL A 61 -0.94 0.73 -15.36
C VAL A 61 0.24 0.00 -14.70
N ALA A 62 1.46 0.54 -14.83
CA ALA A 62 2.65 -0.04 -14.19
C ALA A 62 2.52 -0.04 -12.66
N PHE A 63 2.05 1.08 -12.08
CA PHE A 63 1.76 1.19 -10.65
C PHE A 63 0.77 0.12 -10.19
N PHE A 64 -0.37 -0.01 -10.89
CA PHE A 64 -1.38 -0.99 -10.52
C PHE A 64 -0.88 -2.43 -10.63
N ASN A 65 -0.07 -2.76 -11.64
CA ASN A 65 0.57 -4.08 -11.73
C ASN A 65 1.47 -4.36 -10.53
N ALA A 66 2.28 -3.38 -10.10
CA ALA A 66 3.16 -3.52 -8.95
C ALA A 66 2.36 -3.79 -7.66
N VAL A 67 1.38 -2.96 -7.33
CA VAL A 67 0.61 -3.07 -6.08
C VAL A 67 -0.38 -4.25 -6.07
N SER A 68 -0.91 -4.66 -7.23
CA SER A 68 -1.93 -5.71 -7.29
C SER A 68 -1.39 -7.08 -6.87
N SER A 69 -0.13 -7.38 -7.19
CA SER A 69 0.51 -8.62 -6.73
C SER A 69 0.51 -8.71 -5.20
N TRP A 70 0.86 -7.60 -4.53
CA TRP A 70 0.88 -7.51 -3.07
C TRP A 70 -0.50 -7.49 -2.44
N HIS A 71 -1.48 -6.91 -3.12
CA HIS A 71 -2.88 -6.93 -2.69
C HIS A 71 -3.43 -8.37 -2.66
N ASP A 72 -3.07 -9.18 -3.66
CA ASP A 72 -3.56 -10.55 -3.80
C ASP A 72 -2.86 -11.52 -2.81
N ASP A 73 -1.56 -11.34 -2.56
CA ASP A 73 -0.72 -12.33 -1.87
C ASP A 73 -0.92 -12.38 -0.34
N ARG A 74 -1.69 -11.45 0.26
CA ARG A 74 -1.95 -11.32 1.72
C ARG A 74 -0.70 -11.45 2.60
N LYS A 75 0.52 -11.27 2.05
CA LYS A 75 1.80 -11.38 2.77
C LYS A 75 1.92 -10.40 3.94
N LEU A 76 1.13 -9.34 3.91
CA LEU A 76 1.06 -8.29 4.91
C LEU A 76 -0.07 -8.50 5.93
N ASP A 77 -0.84 -9.58 5.83
CA ASP A 77 -1.97 -9.79 6.72
C ASP A 77 -1.54 -10.05 8.16
N LEU A 78 -1.98 -9.13 9.01
CA LEU A 78 -1.61 -9.01 10.40
C LEU A 78 -2.59 -9.68 11.37
N ALA A 79 -3.66 -10.30 10.87
CA ALA A 79 -4.74 -10.87 11.70
C ALA A 79 -4.22 -11.87 12.76
N ASN A 80 -3.01 -12.40 12.57
CA ASN A 80 -2.37 -13.34 13.49
C ASN A 80 -1.43 -12.74 14.54
N TYR A 81 -1.18 -11.43 14.57
CA TYR A 81 -0.18 -10.90 15.50
C TYR A 81 -0.74 -10.43 16.84
N GLY A 82 -2.00 -9.97 16.91
CA GLY A 82 -2.61 -9.51 18.17
C GLY A 82 -1.76 -8.48 18.95
N ASP A 83 -0.80 -7.85 18.27
CA ASP A 83 0.31 -7.12 18.85
C ASP A 83 0.14 -5.63 18.52
N GLU A 84 0.11 -4.80 19.55
CA GLU A 84 0.05 -3.34 19.41
C GLU A 84 1.43 -2.70 19.20
N SER A 85 2.46 -3.51 18.91
CA SER A 85 3.82 -3.01 18.71
C SER A 85 3.90 -1.96 17.59
N PRO A 86 4.85 -1.02 17.69
CA PRO A 86 5.07 -0.03 16.63
C PRO A 86 5.31 -0.65 15.25
N LEU A 87 5.98 -1.81 15.20
CA LEU A 87 6.24 -2.53 13.96
C LEU A 87 4.94 -3.08 13.35
N ALA A 88 4.05 -3.66 14.16
CA ALA A 88 2.74 -4.14 13.71
C ALA A 88 1.89 -2.98 13.15
N LYS A 89 1.91 -1.82 13.81
CA LYS A 89 1.20 -0.61 13.33
C LYS A 89 1.73 -0.13 11.98
N LYS A 90 3.04 -0.13 11.76
CA LYS A 90 3.66 0.23 10.48
C LYS A 90 3.31 -0.75 9.37
N LEU A 91 3.32 -2.06 9.67
CA LEU A 91 2.94 -3.08 8.70
C LEU A 91 1.44 -2.98 8.35
N SER A 92 0.60 -2.64 9.33
CA SER A 92 -0.85 -2.42 9.13
C SER A 92 -1.10 -1.23 8.23
N ARG A 93 -0.38 -0.13 8.45
CA ARG A 93 -0.42 1.05 7.57
C ARG A 93 -0.04 0.68 6.14
N LEU A 94 1.05 -0.05 5.93
CA LEU A 94 1.46 -0.48 4.59
C LEU A 94 0.40 -1.37 3.92
N SER A 95 -0.13 -2.36 4.66
CA SER A 95 -1.19 -3.24 4.17
C SER A 95 -2.45 -2.47 3.77
N SER A 96 -2.84 -1.48 4.57
CA SER A 96 -3.99 -0.62 4.27
C SER A 96 -3.76 0.21 3.00
N LEU A 97 -2.57 0.78 2.82
CA LEU A 97 -2.24 1.56 1.62
C LEU A 97 -2.27 0.70 0.35
N ILE A 98 -1.73 -0.52 0.41
CA ILE A 98 -1.75 -1.47 -0.71
C ILE A 98 -3.19 -1.90 -1.03
N SER A 99 -4.00 -2.20 0.00
CA SER A 99 -5.41 -2.57 -0.20
C SER A 99 -6.23 -1.43 -0.82
N GLN A 100 -6.04 -0.20 -0.35
CA GLN A 100 -6.74 0.98 -0.90
C GLN A 100 -6.29 1.33 -2.32
N SER A 101 -5.03 1.02 -2.67
CA SER A 101 -4.47 1.31 -3.99
C SER A 101 -4.59 0.14 -4.98
N GLY A 102 -5.09 -1.01 -4.51
CA GLY A 102 -5.14 -2.26 -5.25
C GLY A 102 -6.37 -2.40 -6.15
N ARG A 103 -6.84 -3.64 -6.27
CA ARG A 103 -7.97 -4.02 -7.13
C ARG A 103 -9.30 -3.68 -6.44
N HIS A 104 -10.23 -3.04 -7.15
CA HIS A 104 -11.56 -2.72 -6.63
C HIS A 104 -12.60 -2.66 -7.77
N GLU A 105 -13.72 -3.38 -7.64
CA GLU A 105 -14.76 -3.51 -8.67
C GLU A 105 -15.29 -2.16 -9.17
N PHE A 106 -15.47 -1.21 -8.24
CA PHE A 106 -15.93 0.15 -8.54
C PHE A 106 -14.81 1.20 -8.58
N GLY A 107 -13.55 0.77 -8.44
CA GLY A 107 -12.38 1.65 -8.40
C GLY A 107 -11.81 1.96 -9.79
N MET A 108 -10.58 2.48 -9.80
CA MET A 108 -9.82 2.71 -11.03
C MET A 108 -9.32 1.38 -11.62
N ASN A 109 -8.69 0.52 -10.82
CA ASN A 109 -8.26 -0.81 -11.24
C ASN A 109 -9.35 -1.85 -10.97
N ARG A 110 -10.03 -2.32 -12.03
CA ARG A 110 -11.18 -3.23 -11.93
C ARG A 110 -10.87 -4.69 -12.25
N THR A 111 -9.58 -5.03 -12.29
CA THR A 111 -9.14 -6.42 -12.51
C THR A 111 -9.50 -7.35 -11.34
N LYS A 112 -9.55 -8.65 -11.63
CA LYS A 112 -9.71 -9.73 -10.65
C LYS A 112 -8.35 -10.18 -10.08
N PRO A 113 -8.32 -10.85 -8.92
CA PRO A 113 -7.09 -11.42 -8.37
C PRO A 113 -6.33 -12.27 -9.40
N GLY A 114 -5.02 -12.11 -9.46
CA GLY A 114 -4.13 -12.80 -10.39
C GLY A 114 -4.14 -12.29 -11.84
N GLN A 115 -5.00 -11.34 -12.20
CA GLN A 115 -4.98 -10.76 -13.54
C GLN A 115 -3.88 -9.70 -13.69
N VAL A 116 -3.27 -9.64 -14.88
CA VAL A 116 -2.39 -8.53 -15.27
C VAL A 116 -3.25 -7.32 -15.57
N VAL A 117 -2.84 -6.14 -15.12
CA VAL A 117 -3.55 -4.89 -15.35
C VAL A 117 -3.18 -4.33 -16.71
N THR A 118 -4.18 -4.03 -17.54
CA THR A 118 -4.00 -3.45 -18.87
C THR A 118 -4.73 -2.10 -19.00
N ASP A 119 -4.55 -1.43 -20.14
CA ASP A 119 -5.23 -0.17 -20.46
C ASP A 119 -6.77 -0.30 -20.49
N ASP A 120 -7.30 -1.49 -20.75
CA ASP A 120 -8.75 -1.76 -20.77
C ASP A 120 -9.34 -1.97 -19.36
N ASP A 121 -8.48 -2.22 -18.37
CA ASP A 121 -8.90 -2.51 -17.00
C ASP A 121 -8.84 -1.30 -16.07
N VAL A 122 -8.16 -0.23 -16.51
CA VAL A 122 -7.96 0.99 -15.72
C VAL A 122 -8.91 2.08 -16.17
N TRP A 123 -9.75 2.53 -15.26
CA TRP A 123 -10.83 3.48 -15.51
C TRP A 123 -10.53 4.85 -14.90
N LEU A 124 -10.65 5.89 -15.72
CA LEU A 124 -10.39 7.30 -15.40
C LEU A 124 -11.53 8.18 -15.89
N GLY A 125 -11.68 9.37 -15.32
CA GLY A 125 -12.77 10.30 -15.56
C GLY A 125 -13.54 10.61 -14.27
N ASN A 126 -14.82 10.93 -14.42
CA ASN A 126 -15.68 11.52 -13.38
C ASN A 126 -15.08 12.80 -12.78
N ILE A 127 -14.43 13.60 -13.63
CA ILE A 127 -13.74 14.86 -13.32
C ILE A 127 -14.01 15.84 -14.45
N ASP A 128 -14.22 17.12 -14.13
CA ASP A 128 -14.48 18.19 -15.12
C ASP A 128 -15.59 17.84 -16.13
N GLY A 129 -16.64 17.11 -15.69
CA GLY A 129 -17.76 16.67 -16.54
C GLY A 129 -17.45 15.49 -17.48
N LEU A 130 -16.24 14.91 -17.41
CA LEU A 130 -15.86 13.74 -18.18
C LEU A 130 -16.46 12.47 -17.58
N PHE A 131 -17.10 11.64 -18.40
CA PHE A 131 -17.57 10.32 -17.97
C PHE A 131 -16.40 9.37 -17.73
N THR A 132 -16.57 8.44 -16.79
CA THR A 132 -15.57 7.40 -16.54
C THR A 132 -15.43 6.47 -17.76
N LYS A 133 -14.19 6.32 -18.26
CA LYS A 133 -13.82 5.48 -19.40
C LYS A 133 -12.45 4.84 -19.15
N THR A 134 -12.12 3.81 -19.93
CA THR A 134 -10.84 3.10 -19.84
C THR A 134 -9.68 3.96 -20.34
N ILE A 135 -8.45 3.62 -19.94
CA ILE A 135 -7.24 4.24 -20.52
C ILE A 135 -7.22 4.05 -22.03
N SER A 136 -7.57 2.86 -22.53
CA SER A 136 -7.62 2.59 -23.97
C SER A 136 -8.51 3.57 -24.72
N PHE A 137 -9.70 3.87 -24.19
CA PHE A 137 -10.59 4.90 -24.74
C PHE A 137 -9.92 6.28 -24.74
N TRP A 138 -9.31 6.68 -23.63
CA TRP A 138 -8.67 8.00 -23.56
C TRP A 138 -7.51 8.12 -24.54
N ARG A 139 -6.72 7.07 -24.76
CA ARG A 139 -5.64 7.08 -25.74
C ARG A 139 -6.13 7.39 -27.16
N THR A 140 -7.34 6.97 -27.54
CA THR A 140 -7.90 7.32 -28.87
C THR A 140 -8.25 8.81 -28.99
N ARG A 141 -8.30 9.54 -27.87
CA ARG A 141 -8.61 10.98 -27.77
C ARG A 141 -7.36 11.85 -27.69
N LYS A 142 -6.17 11.24 -27.77
CA LYS A 142 -4.90 11.97 -27.72
C LYS A 142 -4.76 12.87 -28.95
N GLY A 143 -4.49 14.16 -28.72
CA GLY A 143 -4.32 15.15 -29.79
C GLY A 143 -5.63 15.78 -30.28
N GLU A 144 -6.77 15.47 -29.67
CA GLU A 144 -8.00 16.19 -29.94
C GLU A 144 -7.85 17.69 -29.60
N PRO A 145 -8.38 18.59 -30.45
CA PRO A 145 -8.24 20.03 -30.26
C PRO A 145 -9.02 20.52 -29.04
N LYS A 146 -8.56 21.61 -28.45
CA LYS A 146 -9.29 22.37 -27.41
C LYS A 146 -10.58 22.94 -28.03
N GLY A 147 -11.74 22.60 -27.48
CA GLY A 147 -12.99 23.29 -27.81
C GLY A 147 -13.15 24.54 -26.93
N LEU A 148 -13.43 25.71 -27.53
CA LEU A 148 -13.87 26.96 -26.85
C LEU A 148 -13.30 27.21 -25.42
N GLY A 149 -11.98 27.15 -25.26
CA GLY A 149 -11.31 27.43 -23.97
C GLY A 149 -11.31 26.29 -22.94
N ILE A 150 -11.85 25.11 -23.29
CA ILE A 150 -11.85 23.91 -22.46
C ILE A 150 -10.58 23.09 -22.73
N ARG A 151 -9.94 22.60 -21.66
CA ARG A 151 -8.77 21.72 -21.77
C ARG A 151 -9.15 20.42 -22.51
N PRO A 152 -8.26 19.82 -23.33
CA PRO A 152 -8.53 18.54 -23.97
C PRO A 152 -8.78 17.46 -22.92
N ALA A 153 -9.81 16.63 -23.12
CA ALA A 153 -10.18 15.60 -22.16
C ALA A 153 -9.01 14.66 -21.81
N TYR A 154 -8.18 14.33 -22.81
CA TYR A 154 -6.96 13.54 -22.62
C TYR A 154 -5.98 14.17 -21.62
N GLU A 155 -5.79 15.49 -21.67
CA GLU A 155 -4.90 16.20 -20.75
C GLU A 155 -5.45 16.16 -19.32
N VAL A 156 -6.75 16.36 -19.15
CA VAL A 156 -7.43 16.31 -17.84
C VAL A 156 -7.26 14.94 -17.18
N VAL A 157 -7.47 13.85 -17.90
CA VAL A 157 -7.28 12.49 -17.35
C VAL A 157 -5.81 12.15 -17.12
N CYS A 158 -4.89 12.70 -17.90
CA CYS A 158 -3.46 12.59 -17.62
C CYS A 158 -3.10 13.28 -16.30
N ASP A 159 -3.69 14.45 -16.01
CA ASP A 159 -3.50 15.12 -14.72
C ASP A 159 -4.09 14.32 -13.56
N GLN A 160 -5.28 13.74 -13.74
CA GLN A 160 -5.89 12.82 -12.77
C GLN A 160 -4.96 11.63 -12.47
N ALA A 161 -4.40 11.01 -13.51
CA ALA A 161 -3.46 9.89 -13.35
C ALA A 161 -2.18 10.30 -12.62
N ARG A 162 -1.60 11.47 -12.94
CA ARG A 162 -0.43 12.01 -12.21
C ARG A 162 -0.74 12.24 -10.75
N TRP A 163 -1.89 12.86 -10.46
CA TRP A 163 -2.32 13.11 -9.09
C TRP A 163 -2.48 11.80 -8.31
N PHE A 164 -3.10 10.79 -8.91
CA PHE A 164 -3.22 9.48 -8.27
C PHE A 164 -1.86 8.81 -8.05
N LEU A 165 -0.96 8.84 -9.04
CA LEU A 165 0.39 8.28 -8.94
C LEU A 165 1.20 8.88 -7.78
N GLN A 166 0.93 10.12 -7.39
CA GLN A 166 1.58 10.73 -6.23
C GLN A 166 1.27 9.98 -4.92
N ASN A 167 0.17 9.22 -4.83
CA ASN A 167 -0.10 8.36 -3.68
C ASN A 167 0.95 7.24 -3.52
N GLY A 168 1.70 6.92 -4.58
CA GLY A 168 2.81 5.97 -4.51
C GLY A 168 3.90 6.39 -3.50
N THR A 169 4.06 7.69 -3.23
CA THR A 169 4.99 8.17 -2.18
C THR A 169 4.61 7.63 -0.81
N LEU A 170 3.31 7.55 -0.49
CA LEU A 170 2.84 7.05 0.80
C LEU A 170 3.23 5.59 1.02
N ILE A 171 3.20 4.78 -0.04
CA ILE A 171 3.62 3.37 0.00
C ILE A 171 5.14 3.29 0.15
N ILE A 172 5.89 4.07 -0.64
CA ILE A 172 7.36 4.15 -0.56
C ILE A 172 7.80 4.54 0.86
N ASP A 173 7.21 5.60 1.42
CA ASP A 173 7.52 6.08 2.77
C ASP A 173 7.19 5.03 3.84
N ALA A 174 6.07 4.31 3.68
CA ALA A 174 5.70 3.23 4.59
C ALA A 174 6.69 2.05 4.54
N ILE A 175 7.24 1.74 3.37
CA ILE A 175 8.30 0.75 3.21
C ILE A 175 9.59 1.24 3.90
N ASP A 176 10.02 2.48 3.65
CA ASP A 176 11.21 3.06 4.28
C ASP A 176 11.10 3.12 5.82
N ASP A 177 9.91 3.41 6.34
CA ASP A 177 9.61 3.36 7.77
C ASP A 177 9.76 1.96 8.37
N LEU A 178 9.36 0.92 7.63
CA LEU A 178 9.53 -0.48 8.03
C LEU A 178 11.01 -0.88 8.01
N GLU A 179 11.74 -0.55 6.94
CA GLU A 179 13.17 -0.84 6.81
C GLU A 179 13.96 -0.27 7.99
N ARG A 180 13.73 1.01 8.33
CA ARG A 180 14.37 1.66 9.47
C ARG A 180 14.03 1.00 10.79
N SER A 181 12.79 0.51 10.95
CA SER A 181 12.36 -0.13 12.20
C SER A 181 13.05 -1.46 12.41
N VAL A 182 13.15 -2.27 11.35
CA VAL A 182 13.80 -3.58 11.44
C VAL A 182 15.31 -3.43 11.65
N ALA A 183 15.94 -2.44 11.02
CA ALA A 183 17.36 -2.13 11.26
C ALA A 183 17.68 -1.76 12.72
N ASN A 184 16.73 -1.15 13.43
CA ASN A 184 16.87 -0.77 14.85
C ASN A 184 16.47 -1.87 15.84
N CYS A 185 15.91 -2.99 15.36
CA CYS A 185 15.54 -4.14 16.20
C CYS A 185 16.63 -5.22 16.28
N ASN A 186 17.63 -5.16 15.40
CA ASN A 186 18.82 -6.00 15.41
C ASN A 186 19.98 -5.29 16.12
#